data_AF-A0A024E7X8-F1
#
_entry.id   AF-A0A024E7X8-F1
#
_cell.length_a   1.000
_cell.length_b   1.000
_cell.length_c   1.000
_cell.angle_alpha   90.00
_cell.angle_beta   90.00
_cell.angle_gamma   90.00
#
_symmetry.space_group_name_H-M   'P 1'
#
loop_
_entity.id
_entity.type
_entity.pdbx_description
1 polymer ?
#
loop_
_entity_poly.entity_id
_entity_poly.type
_entity_poly.pdbx_seq_one_letter_code
_entity_poly.pdbx_strand_id
1 'polypeptide(L)'
;MAKLPADEIILARKGHATDLKRDAAVQFARKVIEVRGHVSDTDLKTVRNAGYTDATIAEIVALVAVYSLTNFFNNVFDPEKDYPAVPPAGSI
;
A
#
# COMPACT_ATOMS: atom_id res chain seq x y z
N MET A 1 -9.41 -3.76 -15.72
CA MET A 1 -8.64 -2.71 -15.01
C MET A 1 -9.55 -1.92 -14.10
N ALA A 2 -9.04 -1.37 -12.99
CA ALA A 2 -9.81 -0.71 -11.94
C ALA A 2 -10.46 0.65 -12.31
N LYS A 3 -10.12 1.23 -13.48
CA LYS A 3 -10.69 2.49 -14.02
C LYS A 3 -10.66 3.66 -13.01
N LEU A 4 -9.56 3.80 -12.26
CA LEU A 4 -9.39 4.92 -11.34
C LEU A 4 -9.14 6.23 -12.10
N PRO A 5 -9.70 7.36 -11.63
CA PRO A 5 -9.34 8.69 -12.09
C PRO A 5 -7.83 8.97 -11.96
N ALA A 6 -7.28 9.85 -12.81
CA ALA A 6 -5.84 10.10 -12.86
C ALA A 6 -5.29 10.70 -11.55
N ASP A 7 -6.04 11.59 -10.93
CA ASP A 7 -5.75 12.17 -9.60
C ASP A 7 -5.76 11.10 -8.50
N GLU A 8 -6.72 10.18 -8.51
CA GLU A 8 -6.75 9.05 -7.57
C GLU A 8 -5.54 8.12 -7.75
N ILE A 9 -5.08 7.89 -9.00
CA ILE A 9 -3.85 7.13 -9.27
C ILE A 9 -2.63 7.83 -8.68
N ILE A 10 -2.52 9.16 -8.87
CA ILE A 10 -1.42 9.93 -8.30
C ILE A 10 -1.45 9.88 -6.77
N LEU A 11 -2.63 9.99 -6.15
CA LEU A 11 -2.80 9.92 -4.70
C LEU A 11 -2.42 8.54 -4.15
N ALA A 12 -2.86 7.45 -4.82
CA ALA A 12 -2.50 6.08 -4.46
C ALA A 12 -0.98 5.84 -4.50
N ARG A 13 -0.29 6.41 -5.50
CA ARG A 13 1.18 6.32 -5.61
C ARG A 13 1.92 7.06 -4.49
N LYS A 14 1.24 7.97 -3.79
CA LYS A 14 1.77 8.65 -2.60
C LYS A 14 1.35 7.95 -1.29
N GLY A 15 0.63 6.83 -1.39
CA GLY A 15 0.16 6.06 -0.25
C GLY A 15 -1.09 6.63 0.40
N HIS A 16 -2.01 7.21 -0.38
CA HIS A 16 -3.28 7.74 0.12
C HIS A 16 -4.46 7.41 -0.82
N ALA A 17 -5.69 7.58 -0.35
CA ALA A 17 -6.90 7.46 -1.18
C ALA A 17 -7.94 8.53 -0.79
N THR A 18 -8.84 8.88 -1.72
CA THR A 18 -9.95 9.80 -1.41
C THR A 18 -11.04 9.15 -0.56
N ASP A 19 -11.27 7.85 -0.76
CA ASP A 19 -12.17 7.07 0.10
C ASP A 19 -11.50 6.78 1.45
N LEU A 20 -12.13 7.24 2.54
CA LEU A 20 -11.58 7.15 3.90
C LEU A 20 -11.31 5.71 4.34
N LYS A 21 -12.14 4.75 3.89
CA LYS A 21 -11.93 3.34 4.20
C LYS A 21 -10.69 2.82 3.50
N ARG A 22 -10.54 3.07 2.19
CA ARG A 22 -9.34 2.70 1.44
C ARG A 22 -8.09 3.37 1.98
N ASP A 23 -8.17 4.66 2.34
CA ASP A 23 -7.03 5.39 2.89
C ASP A 23 -6.53 4.72 4.18
N ALA A 24 -7.44 4.31 5.07
CA ALA A 24 -7.08 3.58 6.28
C ALA A 24 -6.33 2.26 5.98
N ALA A 25 -6.72 1.51 4.94
CA ALA A 25 -5.99 0.31 4.53
C ALA A 25 -4.60 0.62 3.97
N VAL A 26 -4.47 1.67 3.16
CA VAL A 26 -3.17 2.08 2.60
C VAL A 26 -2.24 2.59 3.71
N GLN A 27 -2.74 3.39 4.65
CA GLN A 27 -1.99 3.84 5.82
C GLN A 27 -1.55 2.66 6.69
N PHE A 28 -2.44 1.70 6.92
CA PHE A 28 -2.10 0.50 7.68
C PHE A 28 -1.01 -0.34 6.98
N ALA A 29 -1.12 -0.58 5.67
CA ALA A 29 -0.09 -1.28 4.90
C ALA A 29 1.27 -0.57 4.96
N ARG A 30 1.27 0.77 4.82
CA ARG A 30 2.47 1.60 4.95
C ARG A 30 3.08 1.44 6.33
N LYS A 31 2.26 1.52 7.39
CA LYS A 31 2.70 1.32 8.77
C LYS A 31 3.37 -0.03 8.96
N VAL A 32 2.74 -1.12 8.51
CA VAL A 32 3.29 -2.49 8.60
C VAL A 32 4.70 -2.56 8.01
N ILE A 33 4.95 -1.93 6.85
CA ILE A 33 6.28 -1.89 6.24
C ILE A 33 7.25 -1.06 7.10
N GLU A 34 6.87 0.16 7.47
CA GLU A 34 7.73 1.09 8.23
C GLU A 34 8.20 0.50 9.56
N VAL A 35 7.31 -0.18 10.28
CA VAL A 35 7.63 -0.81 11.58
C VAL A 35 7.96 -2.29 11.47
N ARG A 36 8.14 -2.81 10.25
CA ARG A 36 8.49 -4.23 9.99
C ARG A 36 7.57 -5.22 10.71
N GLY A 37 6.26 -4.94 10.69
CA GLY A 37 5.23 -5.79 11.29
C GLY A 37 4.98 -5.56 12.78
N HIS A 38 5.79 -4.76 13.47
CA HIS A 38 5.58 -4.41 14.88
C HIS A 38 4.51 -3.32 15.07
N VAL A 39 3.32 -3.54 14.50
CA VAL A 39 2.18 -2.63 14.65
C VAL A 39 1.63 -2.64 16.07
N SER A 40 1.13 -1.50 16.54
CA SER A 40 0.52 -1.38 17.86
C SER A 40 -0.96 -1.78 17.85
N ASP A 41 -1.53 -2.03 19.03
CA ASP A 41 -2.97 -2.24 19.19
C ASP A 41 -3.79 -1.03 18.70
N THR A 42 -3.24 0.17 18.83
CA THR A 42 -3.86 1.40 18.30
C THR A 42 -3.93 1.39 16.77
N ASP A 43 -2.88 0.92 16.09
CA ASP A 43 -2.87 0.80 14.64
C ASP A 43 -3.94 -0.21 14.18
N LEU A 44 -4.00 -1.38 14.84
CA LEU A 44 -5.01 -2.40 14.56
C LEU A 44 -6.44 -1.91 14.83
N LYS A 45 -6.65 -1.20 15.93
CA LYS A 45 -7.96 -0.60 16.25
C LYS A 45 -8.37 0.43 15.20
N THR A 46 -7.43 1.22 14.69
CA THR A 46 -7.70 2.24 13.67
C THR A 46 -8.23 1.63 12.38
N VAL A 47 -7.55 0.59 11.86
CA VAL A 47 -8.01 -0.09 10.63
C VAL A 47 -9.32 -0.86 10.85
N ARG A 48 -9.54 -1.46 12.03
CA ARG A 48 -10.83 -2.09 12.37
C ARG A 48 -11.98 -1.09 12.43
N ASN A 49 -11.76 0.09 13.01
CA ASN A 49 -12.76 1.16 13.07
C ASN A 49 -13.14 1.70 11.69
N ALA A 50 -12.25 1.59 10.69
CA ALA A 50 -12.58 1.87 9.29
C ALA A 50 -13.45 0.76 8.63
N GLY A 51 -13.79 -0.30 9.37
CA GLY A 51 -14.68 -1.37 8.94
C GLY A 51 -13.96 -2.52 8.24
N TYR A 52 -12.68 -2.76 8.54
CA TYR A 52 -11.94 -3.96 8.13
C TYR A 52 -12.04 -5.05 9.19
N THR A 53 -12.21 -6.30 8.74
CA THR A 53 -12.20 -7.47 9.60
C THR A 53 -10.78 -7.99 9.78
N ASP A 54 -10.54 -8.82 10.79
CA ASP A 54 -9.24 -9.47 10.97
C ASP A 54 -8.81 -10.30 9.76
N ALA A 55 -9.76 -10.90 9.03
CA ALA A 55 -9.47 -11.61 7.79
C ALA A 55 -8.92 -10.66 6.71
N THR A 56 -9.56 -9.51 6.48
CA THR A 56 -9.06 -8.54 5.49
C THR A 56 -7.77 -7.85 5.95
N ILE A 57 -7.57 -7.68 7.26
CA ILE A 57 -6.29 -7.20 7.81
C ILE A 57 -5.18 -8.20 7.52
N ALA A 58 -5.43 -9.51 7.67
CA ALA A 58 -4.49 -10.55 7.31
C ALA A 58 -4.17 -10.53 5.80
N GLU A 59 -5.17 -10.28 4.94
CA GLU A 59 -4.95 -10.10 3.50
C GLU A 59 -4.07 -8.89 3.18
N ILE A 60 -4.26 -7.75 3.87
CA ILE A 60 -3.39 -6.57 3.71
C ILE A 60 -1.95 -6.92 4.07
N VAL A 61 -1.72 -7.63 5.18
CA VAL A 61 -0.38 -8.07 5.59
C VAL A 61 0.23 -9.04 4.58
N ALA A 62 -0.56 -9.97 4.04
CA ALA A 62 -0.12 -10.89 2.99
C ALA A 62 0.30 -10.14 1.71
N LEU A 63 -0.47 -9.14 1.29
CA LEU A 63 -0.10 -8.29 0.15
C LEU A 63 1.17 -7.50 0.41
N VAL A 64 1.34 -6.94 1.61
CA VAL A 64 2.59 -6.28 2.01
C VAL A 64 3.79 -7.22 1.86
N ALA A 65 3.67 -8.47 2.30
CA ALA A 65 4.74 -9.45 2.17
C ALA A 65 5.05 -9.80 0.70
N VAL A 66 4.02 -10.06 -0.12
CA VAL A 66 4.19 -10.38 -1.55
C VAL A 66 4.81 -9.21 -2.31
N TYR A 67 4.35 -7.98 -2.08
CA TYR A 67 4.93 -6.81 -2.74
C TYR A 67 6.34 -6.50 -2.24
N SER A 68 6.65 -6.74 -0.97
CA SER A 68 8.03 -6.62 -0.47
C SER A 68 8.96 -7.61 -1.16
N LEU A 69 8.53 -8.86 -1.31
CA LEU A 69 9.27 -9.89 -2.05
C LEU A 69 9.55 -9.44 -3.48
N THR A 70 8.52 -9.07 -4.24
CA THR A 70 8.71 -8.67 -5.66
C THR A 70 9.54 -7.41 -5.79
N ASN A 71 9.37 -6.43 -4.90
CA ASN A 71 10.16 -5.21 -4.90
C ASN A 71 11.63 -5.50 -4.61
N PHE A 72 11.94 -6.40 -3.67
CA PHE A 72 13.31 -6.78 -3.38
C PHE A 72 13.95 -7.50 -4.57
N PHE A 73 13.24 -8.42 -5.22
CA PHE A 73 13.73 -9.05 -6.45
C PHE A 73 14.02 -8.02 -7.54
N ASN A 74 13.08 -7.11 -7.82
CA ASN A 74 13.27 -6.08 -8.82
C ASN A 74 14.45 -5.14 -8.48
N ASN A 75 14.62 -4.78 -7.21
CA ASN A 75 15.73 -3.92 -6.79
C ASN A 75 17.10 -4.61 -6.85
N VAL A 76 17.16 -5.93 -6.56
CA VAL A 76 18.40 -6.71 -6.58
C VAL A 76 18.87 -6.98 -8.01
N PHE A 77 17.94 -7.30 -8.92
CA PHE A 77 18.27 -7.74 -10.28
C PHE A 77 18.12 -6.65 -11.34
N ASP A 78 17.45 -5.53 -11.05
CA ASP A 78 17.15 -4.40 -11.96
C ASP A 78 16.90 -4.83 -13.41
N PRO A 79 15.84 -5.63 -13.66
CA PRO A 79 15.55 -6.10 -15.00
C PRO A 79 15.22 -4.93 -15.94
N GLU A 80 15.47 -5.15 -17.24
CA GLU A 80 15.01 -4.21 -18.28
C GLU A 80 13.49 -4.05 -18.19
N LYS A 81 13.04 -2.79 -18.24
CA LYS A 81 11.63 -2.44 -18.05
C LYS A 81 10.93 -2.57 -19.39
N ASP A 82 9.93 -3.46 -19.47
CA ASP A 82 9.08 -3.67 -20.64
C ASP A 82 7.85 -2.73 -20.67
N TYR A 83 7.88 -1.68 -19.87
CA TYR A 83 6.82 -0.69 -19.70
C TYR A 83 7.35 0.74 -19.82
N PRO A 84 6.49 1.71 -20.21
CA PRO A 84 6.90 3.10 -20.36
C PRO A 84 7.38 3.71 -19.03
N ALA A 85 8.33 4.65 -19.13
CA ALA A 85 8.78 5.41 -17.98
C ALA A 85 7.62 6.24 -17.40
N VAL A 86 7.53 6.27 -16.06
CA VAL A 86 6.51 7.02 -15.34
C VAL A 86 7.19 8.05 -14.45
N PRO A 87 6.83 9.35 -14.54
CA PRO A 87 7.40 10.36 -13.66
C PRO A 87 7.06 10.08 -12.18
N PRO A 88 7.93 10.47 -11.23
CA PRO A 88 7.63 10.38 -9.80
C PRO A 88 6.31 11.08 -9.48
N ALA A 89 5.53 10.53 -8.54
CA ALA A 89 4.25 11.11 -8.14
C ALA A 89 4.39 12.45 -7.38
N GLY A 90 5.60 12.79 -6.92
CA GLY A 90 5.85 13.93 -6.01
C GLY A 90 5.48 13.62 -4.56
N SER A 91 5.72 14.56 -3.65
CA SER A 91 5.26 14.48 -2.26
C SER A 91 3.79 14.93 -2.13
N ILE A 92 3.14 14.58 -1.03
CA ILE A 92 1.88 15.20 -0.60
C ILE A 92 2.22 16.46 0.17
#